data_AF-A0A178MTZ9-F1
#
_entry.id   AF-A0A178MTZ9-F1
#
_cell.length_a   1.000
_cell.length_b   1.000
_cell.length_c   1.000
_cell.angle_alpha   90.00
_cell.angle_beta   90.00
_cell.angle_gamma   90.00
#
_symmetry.space_group_name_H-M   'P 1'
#
loop_
_entity.id
_entity.type
_entity.pdbx_description
1 polymer ?
#
loop_
_entity_poly.entity_id
_entity_poly.type
_entity_poly.pdbx_seq_one_letter_code
_entity_poly.pdbx_strand_id
1 'polypeptide(L)'
;MNALPQDQNLLLDDLLAKLERISDLPGMLHYMAEVLHALLRRQSDVTFLATIQDAFAAGLAGLTWNEQKSLAAEVIRVVIEKRPEIAKAWHAAEEARLAALEAEEQAPKRRESDLVPAPLPMSLHLGSVDDGPYDFAAAEERIAAHLGELVDRRLALMMVPPPQIPSVAYCHSQPFFLFDTRLGAVLKAFVKGPLLSRCRVSLERRVYVKVDQSVLTNPERAKAFWTEMRSHVWKAVDSRLEKLAQHQKSGESKLAAQQRGEGFHSEIKVVEKEVVRPKSYNIMGVSFSLGKETTTKKVKVTLPPANQLNKEEEEALAMIAELRDKASQSGVELPPAADFQFLRTLLDFNTRLFTQSRDELLGLAGHGETTTRFLRERLHQTEKNFNNLLVDILVMMMFTRHGEMKFGLSEFYAACVGAARDKSSINAKRPFIPAELARRPTQLAIQLREALRRRLHVDVVLAAAERYLDCHKIMGKKLYGAELAESRALIEAFPMVFAGNSEEATFVQVGQHILDMLDGVTPELSICLVQIGRTYDRVGRKTAAVS
;
A
#
# COMPACT_ATOMS: atom_id res chain seq x y z
N MET A 1 -20.56 61.20 -2.71
CA MET A 1 -20.47 60.09 -3.68
C MET A 1 -19.08 60.11 -4.26
N ASN A 2 -18.39 58.98 -4.32
CA ASN A 2 -17.04 58.92 -4.89
C ASN A 2 -17.14 58.65 -6.40
N ALA A 3 -16.28 59.28 -7.19
CA ALA A 3 -16.17 58.97 -8.61
C ALA A 3 -15.55 57.57 -8.80
N LEU A 4 -16.13 56.78 -9.70
CA LEU A 4 -15.54 55.50 -10.10
C LEU A 4 -14.33 55.74 -11.04
N PRO A 5 -13.28 54.89 -10.99
CA PRO A 5 -12.18 54.92 -11.94
C PRO A 5 -12.63 54.84 -13.40
N GLN A 6 -11.89 55.47 -14.31
CA GLN A 6 -12.23 55.56 -15.74
C GLN A 6 -12.49 54.19 -16.37
N ASP A 7 -11.63 53.20 -16.10
CA ASP A 7 -11.75 51.82 -16.54
C ASP A 7 -13.09 51.17 -16.15
N GLN A 8 -13.63 51.54 -14.98
CA GLN A 8 -14.89 51.00 -14.45
C GLN A 8 -16.11 51.73 -15.01
N ASN A 9 -15.99 53.02 -15.34
CA ASN A 9 -17.03 53.76 -16.05
C ASN A 9 -17.21 53.17 -17.45
N LEU A 10 -16.14 52.91 -18.20
CA LEU A 10 -16.22 52.35 -19.57
C LEU A 10 -16.95 50.99 -19.62
N LEU A 11 -16.69 50.10 -18.64
CA LEU A 11 -17.40 48.82 -18.51
C LEU A 11 -18.87 49.02 -18.08
N LEU A 12 -19.14 49.96 -17.18
CA LEU A 12 -20.49 50.30 -16.76
C LEU A 12 -21.30 50.86 -17.93
N ASP A 13 -20.76 51.82 -18.67
CA ASP A 13 -21.43 52.51 -19.78
C ASP A 13 -21.79 51.55 -20.93
N ASP A 14 -20.91 50.61 -21.29
CA ASP A 14 -21.20 49.56 -22.29
C ASP A 14 -22.30 48.60 -21.82
N LEU A 15 -22.28 48.17 -20.55
CA LEU A 15 -23.31 47.30 -19.98
C LEU A 15 -24.67 48.01 -19.85
N LEU A 16 -24.67 49.32 -19.56
CA LEU A 16 -25.88 50.14 -19.54
C LEU A 16 -26.42 50.41 -20.95
N ALA A 17 -25.57 50.73 -21.93
CA ALA A 17 -25.98 50.91 -23.33
C ALA A 17 -26.54 49.62 -23.96
N LYS A 18 -26.20 48.45 -23.43
CA LYS A 18 -26.81 47.16 -23.75
C LYS A 18 -28.14 46.94 -23.02
N LEU A 19 -28.23 47.26 -21.73
CA LEU A 19 -29.47 47.22 -20.93
C LEU A 19 -30.56 48.14 -21.50
N GLU A 20 -30.20 49.31 -22.03
CA GLU A 20 -31.14 50.23 -22.67
C GLU A 20 -31.86 49.61 -23.88
N ARG A 21 -31.17 48.77 -24.66
CA ARG A 21 -31.70 48.15 -25.89
C ARG A 21 -32.70 47.02 -25.65
N ILE A 22 -32.81 46.53 -24.41
CA ILE A 22 -33.76 45.47 -24.05
C ILE A 22 -35.18 46.06 -23.92
N SER A 23 -36.18 45.38 -24.46
CA SER A 23 -37.57 45.83 -24.51
C SER A 23 -38.53 45.09 -23.57
N ASP A 24 -38.10 43.99 -22.96
CA ASP A 24 -38.97 43.05 -22.24
C ASP A 24 -38.33 42.50 -20.93
N LEU A 25 -39.19 42.16 -19.98
CA LEU A 25 -38.77 41.66 -18.66
C LEU A 25 -38.05 40.29 -18.71
N PRO A 26 -38.47 39.28 -19.50
CA PRO A 26 -37.70 38.05 -19.68
C PRO A 26 -36.29 38.28 -20.23
N GLY A 27 -36.15 39.10 -21.27
CA GLY A 27 -34.86 39.50 -21.84
C GLY A 27 -33.96 40.20 -20.81
N MET A 28 -34.52 41.08 -19.98
CA MET A 28 -33.77 41.77 -18.93
C MET A 28 -33.31 40.82 -17.81
N LEU A 29 -34.17 39.87 -17.38
CA LEU A 29 -33.80 38.84 -16.41
C LEU A 29 -32.69 37.93 -16.94
N HIS A 30 -32.78 37.52 -18.21
CA HIS A 30 -31.76 36.69 -18.86
C HIS A 30 -30.42 37.43 -18.97
N TYR A 31 -30.42 38.66 -19.49
CA TYR A 31 -29.23 39.51 -19.60
C TYR A 31 -28.58 39.78 -18.23
N MET A 32 -29.38 40.09 -17.20
CA MET A 32 -28.85 40.28 -15.84
C MET A 32 -28.25 39.00 -15.25
N ALA A 33 -28.83 37.82 -15.55
CA ALA A 33 -28.24 36.55 -15.15
C ALA A 33 -26.88 36.30 -15.86
N GLU A 34 -26.80 36.54 -17.17
CA GLU A 34 -25.55 36.43 -17.94
C GLU A 34 -24.47 37.40 -17.44
N VAL A 35 -24.81 38.68 -17.23
CA VAL A 35 -23.90 39.71 -16.71
C VAL A 35 -23.41 39.34 -15.31
N LEU A 36 -24.29 38.87 -14.41
CA LEU A 36 -23.89 38.42 -13.07
C LEU A 36 -22.99 37.17 -13.12
N HIS A 37 -23.26 36.19 -13.98
CA HIS A 37 -22.37 35.04 -14.18
C HIS A 37 -21.01 35.47 -14.76
N ALA A 38 -21.00 36.37 -15.74
CA ALA A 38 -19.79 36.88 -16.37
C ALA A 38 -18.93 37.70 -15.40
N LEU A 39 -19.54 38.39 -14.43
CA LEU A 39 -18.89 39.19 -13.40
C LEU A 39 -18.59 38.44 -12.08
N LEU A 40 -19.06 37.19 -11.89
CA LEU A 40 -18.88 36.43 -10.63
C LEU A 40 -18.40 34.99 -10.87
N ARG A 41 -17.30 34.84 -11.65
CA ARG A 41 -16.81 33.54 -12.18
C ARG A 41 -16.14 32.60 -11.15
N ARG A 42 -16.11 32.90 -9.85
CA ARG A 42 -15.41 32.07 -8.84
C ARG A 42 -16.36 31.06 -8.18
N GLN A 43 -15.87 29.84 -7.92
CA GLN A 43 -16.63 28.81 -7.19
C GLN A 43 -17.07 29.25 -5.78
N SER A 44 -16.38 30.22 -5.16
CA SER A 44 -16.78 30.84 -3.89
C SER A 44 -18.04 31.69 -3.97
N ASP A 45 -18.40 32.15 -5.17
CA ASP A 45 -19.37 33.24 -5.36
C ASP A 45 -20.74 32.71 -5.82
N VAL A 46 -20.88 31.39 -6.04
CA VAL A 46 -22.12 30.74 -6.52
C VAL A 46 -23.31 31.00 -5.59
N THR A 47 -23.10 30.98 -4.26
CA THR A 47 -24.15 31.28 -3.28
C THR A 47 -24.51 32.76 -3.24
N PHE A 48 -23.54 33.65 -3.50
CA PHE A 48 -23.75 35.09 -3.58
C PHE A 48 -24.50 35.48 -4.86
N LEU A 49 -24.16 34.86 -5.98
CA LEU A 49 -24.84 34.99 -7.26
C LEU A 49 -26.32 34.55 -7.17
N ALA A 50 -26.59 33.37 -6.60
CA ALA A 50 -27.96 32.92 -6.37
C ALA A 50 -28.74 33.91 -5.47
N THR A 51 -28.14 34.34 -4.36
CA THR A 51 -28.76 35.33 -3.44
C THR A 51 -29.09 36.65 -4.15
N ILE A 52 -28.24 37.14 -5.06
CA ILE A 52 -28.51 38.35 -5.84
C ILE A 52 -29.59 38.12 -6.90
N GLN A 53 -29.57 36.98 -7.61
CA GLN A 53 -30.58 36.65 -8.62
C GLN A 53 -31.97 36.52 -7.98
N ASP A 54 -32.09 35.83 -6.84
CA ASP A 54 -33.33 35.71 -6.07
C ASP A 54 -33.82 37.07 -5.55
N ALA A 55 -32.92 37.88 -4.97
CA ALA A 55 -33.26 39.20 -4.44
C ALA A 55 -33.67 40.20 -5.55
N PHE A 56 -33.03 40.13 -6.72
CA PHE A 56 -33.36 40.94 -7.89
C PHE A 56 -34.72 40.51 -8.48
N ALA A 57 -34.95 39.21 -8.67
CA ALA A 57 -36.23 38.68 -9.14
C ALA A 57 -37.39 39.06 -8.21
N ALA A 58 -37.19 38.99 -6.89
CA ALA A 58 -38.16 39.44 -5.90
C ALA A 58 -38.37 40.97 -5.91
N GLY A 59 -37.29 41.75 -6.07
CA GLY A 59 -37.32 43.21 -6.06
C GLY A 59 -37.97 43.87 -7.29
N LEU A 60 -38.14 43.14 -8.39
CA LEU A 60 -38.81 43.63 -9.60
C LEU A 60 -40.36 43.63 -9.50
N ALA A 61 -40.93 42.93 -8.52
CA ALA A 61 -42.37 42.78 -8.36
C ALA A 61 -43.05 44.09 -7.94
N GLY A 62 -43.89 44.65 -8.83
CA GLY A 62 -44.66 45.87 -8.58
C GLY A 62 -44.01 47.19 -9.02
N LEU A 63 -42.78 47.14 -9.54
CA LEU A 63 -42.11 48.30 -10.14
C LEU A 63 -42.54 48.53 -11.61
N THR A 64 -42.53 49.78 -12.06
CA THR A 64 -42.71 50.12 -13.49
C THR A 64 -41.45 49.82 -14.31
N TRP A 65 -41.59 49.68 -15.63
CA TRP A 65 -40.47 49.31 -16.52
C TRP A 65 -39.23 50.22 -16.41
N ASN A 66 -39.43 51.53 -16.19
CA ASN A 66 -38.33 52.47 -16.01
C ASN A 66 -37.62 52.30 -14.66
N GLU A 67 -38.37 52.00 -13.60
CA GLU A 67 -37.82 51.69 -12.26
C GLU A 67 -37.10 50.34 -12.26
N GLN A 68 -37.63 49.35 -12.98
CA GLN A 68 -36.99 48.05 -13.20
C GLN A 68 -35.64 48.18 -13.92
N LYS A 69 -35.55 49.01 -14.98
CA LYS A 69 -34.27 49.35 -15.63
C LYS A 69 -33.33 50.14 -14.70
N SER A 70 -33.84 51.08 -13.92
CA SER A 70 -33.05 51.84 -12.94
C SER A 70 -32.45 50.92 -11.87
N LEU A 71 -33.22 49.97 -11.36
CA LEU A 71 -32.76 48.96 -10.40
C LEU A 71 -31.68 48.05 -11.01
N ALA A 72 -31.89 47.58 -12.24
CA ALA A 72 -30.89 46.77 -12.96
C ALA A 72 -29.56 47.54 -13.14
N ALA A 73 -29.63 48.83 -13.53
CA ALA A 73 -28.47 49.71 -13.66
C ALA A 73 -27.72 49.90 -12.32
N GLU A 74 -28.45 50.09 -11.22
CA GLU A 74 -27.86 50.20 -9.88
C GLU A 74 -27.18 48.90 -9.44
N VAL A 75 -27.80 47.73 -9.69
CA VAL A 75 -27.19 46.42 -9.38
C VAL A 75 -25.88 46.21 -10.16
N ILE A 76 -25.84 46.52 -11.46
CA ILE A 76 -24.60 46.42 -12.27
C ILE A 76 -23.50 47.32 -11.66
N ARG A 77 -23.84 48.58 -11.36
CA ARG A 77 -22.91 49.56 -10.77
C ARG A 77 -22.34 49.09 -9.42
N VAL A 78 -23.19 48.58 -8.53
CA VAL A 78 -22.77 48.09 -7.21
C VAL A 78 -21.86 46.86 -7.33
N VAL A 79 -22.15 45.94 -8.26
CA VAL A 79 -21.28 44.76 -8.49
C VAL A 79 -19.90 45.18 -8.99
N ILE A 80 -19.81 46.13 -9.93
CA ILE A 80 -18.53 46.67 -10.43
C ILE A 80 -17.75 47.36 -9.30
N GLU A 81 -18.39 48.22 -8.51
CA GLU A 81 -17.73 48.92 -7.38
C GLU A 81 -17.12 47.94 -6.36
N LYS A 82 -17.76 46.78 -6.12
CA LYS A 82 -17.25 45.76 -5.17
C LYS A 82 -16.28 44.74 -5.80
N ARG A 83 -15.97 44.84 -7.11
CA ARG A 83 -15.06 43.93 -7.83
C ARG A 83 -14.14 44.68 -8.83
N PRO A 84 -13.30 45.62 -8.36
CA PRO A 84 -12.43 46.43 -9.21
C PRO A 84 -11.42 45.61 -10.03
N GLU A 85 -11.09 44.38 -9.61
CA GLU A 85 -10.22 43.46 -10.33
C GLU A 85 -10.84 42.89 -11.60
N ILE A 86 -12.17 42.87 -11.70
CA ILE A 86 -12.89 42.26 -12.83
C ILE A 86 -13.00 43.22 -14.01
N ALA A 87 -13.13 44.53 -13.75
CA ALA A 87 -12.96 45.54 -14.80
C ALA A 87 -11.55 45.46 -15.43
N LYS A 88 -10.50 45.27 -14.63
CA LYS A 88 -9.13 45.09 -15.13
C LYS A 88 -8.95 43.81 -15.94
N ALA A 89 -9.56 42.71 -15.52
CA ALA A 89 -9.57 41.45 -16.28
C ALA A 89 -10.37 41.56 -17.59
N TRP A 90 -11.43 42.38 -17.63
CA TRP A 90 -12.19 42.67 -18.84
C TRP A 90 -11.40 43.51 -19.83
N HIS A 91 -10.77 44.61 -19.40
CA HIS A 91 -9.89 45.42 -20.26
C HIS A 91 -8.73 44.59 -20.81
N ALA A 92 -8.04 43.81 -19.98
CA ALA A 92 -6.96 42.92 -20.45
C ALA A 92 -7.46 41.83 -21.44
N ALA A 93 -8.72 41.41 -21.34
CA ALA A 93 -9.33 40.47 -22.29
C ALA A 93 -9.78 41.15 -23.59
N GLU A 94 -10.22 42.41 -23.54
CA GLU A 94 -10.63 43.19 -24.72
C GLU A 94 -9.42 43.75 -25.47
N GLU A 95 -8.37 44.19 -24.79
CA GLU A 95 -7.04 44.45 -25.36
C GLU A 95 -6.49 43.20 -26.04
N ALA A 96 -6.57 42.03 -25.39
CA ALA A 96 -6.19 40.77 -26.00
C ALA A 96 -7.10 40.36 -27.19
N ARG A 97 -8.38 40.76 -27.20
CA ARG A 97 -9.31 40.52 -28.31
C ARG A 97 -9.02 41.41 -29.51
N LEU A 98 -8.67 42.68 -29.27
CA LEU A 98 -8.23 43.62 -30.30
C LEU A 98 -6.87 43.19 -30.87
N ALA A 99 -5.90 42.85 -30.03
CA ALA A 99 -4.61 42.31 -30.46
C ALA A 99 -4.75 40.94 -31.19
N ALA A 100 -5.75 40.12 -30.83
CA ALA A 100 -6.05 38.90 -31.57
C ALA A 100 -6.66 39.19 -32.95
N LEU A 101 -7.52 40.21 -33.09
CA LEU A 101 -8.05 40.65 -34.39
C LEU A 101 -6.96 41.26 -35.29
N GLU A 102 -6.00 41.99 -34.71
CA GLU A 102 -4.79 42.44 -35.43
C GLU A 102 -3.85 41.27 -35.80
N ALA A 103 -3.84 40.19 -35.01
CA ALA A 103 -3.09 38.97 -35.31
C ALA A 103 -3.78 38.06 -36.35
N GLU A 104 -5.11 38.07 -36.46
CA GLU A 104 -5.85 37.26 -37.43
C GLU A 104 -5.64 37.68 -38.91
N GLU A 105 -5.07 38.86 -39.18
CA GLU A 105 -4.58 39.21 -40.52
C GLU A 105 -3.29 38.43 -40.90
N GLN A 106 -2.59 37.78 -39.97
CA GLN A 106 -1.30 37.12 -40.24
C GLN A 106 -1.21 35.66 -39.76
N ALA A 107 -0.92 34.78 -40.73
CA ALA A 107 -0.58 33.35 -40.62
C ALA A 107 -1.75 32.32 -40.78
N PRO A 108 -1.48 31.10 -41.29
CA PRO A 108 -2.48 30.36 -42.07
C PRO A 108 -3.11 29.11 -41.41
N LYS A 109 -4.29 28.76 -41.94
CA LYS A 109 -5.18 27.64 -41.55
C LYS A 109 -4.56 26.25 -41.66
N ARG A 110 -4.96 25.33 -40.76
CA ARG A 110 -5.27 23.91 -41.07
C ARG A 110 -6.34 23.34 -40.12
N ARG A 111 -7.29 22.57 -40.69
CA ARG A 111 -8.32 21.73 -40.02
C ARG A 111 -7.83 20.25 -40.04
N GLU A 112 -8.53 19.16 -39.72
CA GLU A 112 -9.95 18.72 -39.49
C GLU A 112 -9.84 17.31 -38.81
N SER A 113 -10.80 16.64 -38.12
CA SER A 113 -12.14 16.95 -37.57
C SER A 113 -12.64 15.81 -36.63
N ASP A 114 -13.19 16.18 -35.46
CA ASP A 114 -14.46 15.73 -34.82
C ASP A 114 -14.96 14.25 -34.67
N LEU A 115 -15.73 14.08 -33.56
CA LEU A 115 -16.89 13.20 -33.28
C LEU A 115 -16.77 11.90 -32.42
N VAL A 116 -17.91 11.55 -31.78
CA VAL A 116 -18.07 10.75 -30.54
C VAL A 116 -19.39 9.95 -30.57
N PRO A 117 -19.45 8.67 -30.10
CA PRO A 117 -20.41 8.28 -29.05
C PRO A 117 -19.95 7.16 -28.06
N ALA A 118 -20.74 6.93 -27.00
CA ALA A 118 -20.55 5.98 -25.88
C ALA A 118 -21.44 4.69 -26.07
N PRO A 119 -21.69 3.73 -25.11
CA PRO A 119 -21.47 3.75 -23.65
C PRO A 119 -21.10 2.40 -22.92
N LEU A 120 -21.08 2.44 -21.57
CA LEU A 120 -21.10 1.32 -20.57
C LEU A 120 -19.83 0.45 -20.41
N PRO A 121 -19.63 -0.21 -19.25
CA PRO A 121 -19.59 0.38 -17.91
C PRO A 121 -18.21 0.10 -17.25
N MET A 122 -17.54 1.14 -16.76
CA MET A 122 -16.13 1.01 -16.33
C MET A 122 -15.94 0.25 -15.02
N SER A 123 -14.99 -0.67 -15.02
CA SER A 123 -14.33 -1.23 -13.83
C SER A 123 -13.74 -0.13 -12.95
N LEU A 124 -13.60 -0.40 -11.65
CA LEU A 124 -12.91 0.49 -10.70
C LEU A 124 -11.39 0.54 -10.96
N HIS A 125 -10.98 1.30 -11.98
CA HIS A 125 -9.59 1.66 -12.18
C HIS A 125 -9.12 2.58 -11.04
N LEU A 126 -8.22 2.06 -10.21
CA LEU A 126 -7.51 2.78 -9.15
C LEU A 126 -6.54 3.82 -9.73
N GLY A 127 -7.07 4.91 -10.27
CA GLY A 127 -6.34 6.10 -10.70
C GLY A 127 -5.25 5.82 -11.73
N SER A 128 -5.65 5.65 -12.99
CA SER A 128 -4.76 5.96 -14.11
C SER A 128 -4.19 7.37 -13.93
N VAL A 129 -2.87 7.49 -13.97
CA VAL A 129 -2.16 8.78 -14.04
C VAL A 129 -2.59 9.47 -15.34
N ASP A 130 -2.74 10.80 -15.33
CA ASP A 130 -3.02 11.55 -16.55
C ASP A 130 -1.95 11.29 -17.63
N ASP A 131 -2.37 10.87 -18.82
CA ASP A 131 -1.52 10.66 -20.00
C ASP A 131 -1.08 12.00 -20.66
N GLY A 132 -0.68 12.97 -19.82
CA GLY A 132 0.12 14.11 -20.23
C GLY A 132 1.62 13.75 -20.24
N PRO A 133 2.46 14.47 -21.02
CA PRO A 133 3.90 14.27 -20.96
C PRO A 133 4.43 14.64 -19.57
N TYR A 134 4.80 13.65 -18.76
CA TYR A 134 5.36 13.89 -17.43
C TYR A 134 6.82 14.36 -17.54
N ASP A 135 7.04 15.67 -17.40
CA ASP A 135 8.34 16.36 -17.57
C ASP A 135 9.51 15.67 -16.83
N PHE A 136 9.23 15.03 -15.69
CA PHE A 136 10.24 14.39 -14.85
C PHE A 136 10.42 12.88 -15.09
N ALA A 137 9.80 12.29 -16.13
CA ALA A 137 9.84 10.84 -16.39
C ALA A 137 11.27 10.26 -16.45
N ALA A 138 12.20 10.92 -17.15
CA ALA A 138 13.60 10.50 -17.24
C ALA A 138 14.37 10.59 -15.90
N ALA A 139 13.92 11.44 -14.97
CA ALA A 139 14.46 11.54 -13.62
C ALA A 139 13.84 10.47 -12.70
N GLU A 140 12.54 10.21 -12.82
CA GLU A 140 11.84 9.13 -12.12
C GLU A 140 12.40 7.76 -12.53
N GLU A 141 12.64 7.51 -13.81
CA GLU A 141 13.23 6.25 -14.29
C GLU A 141 14.61 5.98 -13.67
N ARG A 142 15.46 7.01 -13.54
CA ARG A 142 16.78 6.87 -12.90
C ARG A 142 16.67 6.57 -11.39
N ILE A 143 15.70 7.18 -10.69
CA ILE A 143 15.40 6.80 -9.30
C ILE A 143 14.86 5.37 -9.23
N ALA A 144 13.95 4.99 -10.13
CA ALA A 144 13.36 3.66 -10.22
C ALA A 144 14.44 2.58 -10.47
N ALA A 145 15.41 2.85 -11.33
CA ALA A 145 16.59 2.01 -11.52
C ALA A 145 17.41 1.88 -10.23
N HIS A 146 17.77 2.99 -9.58
CA HIS A 146 18.59 2.97 -8.36
C HIS A 146 17.90 2.27 -7.17
N LEU A 147 16.60 2.50 -6.96
CA LEU A 147 15.83 1.81 -5.92
C LEU A 147 15.62 0.33 -6.25
N GLY A 148 15.45 -0.03 -7.53
CA GLY A 148 15.40 -1.42 -7.97
C GLY A 148 16.71 -2.16 -7.70
N GLU A 149 17.85 -1.57 -8.06
CA GLU A 149 19.17 -2.11 -7.69
C GLU A 149 19.37 -2.19 -6.18
N LEU A 150 18.84 -1.23 -5.42
CA LEU A 150 18.90 -1.28 -3.96
C LEU A 150 18.12 -2.48 -3.42
N VAL A 151 16.90 -2.74 -3.91
CA VAL A 151 16.13 -3.96 -3.57
C VAL A 151 16.93 -5.23 -3.86
N ASP A 152 17.49 -5.36 -5.07
CA ASP A 152 18.29 -6.53 -5.46
C ASP A 152 19.49 -6.74 -4.51
N ARG A 153 20.28 -5.67 -4.27
CA ARG A 153 21.45 -5.69 -3.39
C ARG A 153 21.08 -5.98 -1.93
N ARG A 154 19.91 -5.52 -1.46
CA ARG A 154 19.42 -5.73 -0.09
C ARG A 154 18.96 -7.16 0.12
N LEU A 155 18.18 -7.72 -0.81
CA LEU A 155 17.76 -9.13 -0.78
C LEU A 155 18.96 -10.08 -0.92
N ALA A 156 19.96 -9.74 -1.74
CA ALA A 156 21.18 -10.54 -1.89
C ALA A 156 21.97 -10.73 -0.57
N LEU A 157 21.82 -9.85 0.42
CA LEU A 157 22.42 -10.04 1.75
C LEU A 157 21.67 -11.06 2.62
N MET A 158 20.39 -11.29 2.31
CA MET A 158 19.46 -12.20 2.99
C MET A 158 19.33 -13.55 2.30
N MET A 159 19.76 -13.67 1.03
CA MET A 159 19.88 -14.95 0.33
C MET A 159 20.76 -15.92 1.12
N VAL A 160 20.24 -17.12 1.40
CA VAL A 160 21.05 -18.28 1.73
C VAL A 160 21.36 -18.99 0.41
N PRO A 161 22.61 -19.30 0.07
CA PRO A 161 22.89 -20.14 -1.10
C PRO A 161 22.22 -21.52 -0.88
N PRO A 162 21.61 -22.14 -1.92
CA PRO A 162 21.05 -23.47 -1.76
C PRO A 162 22.13 -24.44 -1.26
N PRO A 163 21.78 -25.43 -0.41
CA PRO A 163 22.76 -26.37 0.10
C PRO A 163 23.46 -27.09 -1.06
N GLN A 164 24.79 -27.24 -0.97
CA GLN A 164 25.64 -27.72 -2.07
C GLN A 164 25.29 -29.15 -2.53
N ILE A 165 24.64 -29.90 -1.65
CA ILE A 165 23.90 -31.12 -1.96
C ILE A 165 22.43 -30.75 -1.75
N PRO A 166 21.48 -31.09 -2.65
CA PRO A 166 20.06 -31.02 -2.35
C PRO A 166 19.77 -32.03 -1.23
N SER A 167 19.89 -31.58 0.02
CA SER A 167 20.07 -32.51 1.13
C SER A 167 18.80 -33.33 1.35
N VAL A 168 19.01 -34.60 1.67
CA VAL A 168 17.94 -35.55 2.03
C VAL A 168 17.07 -34.99 3.16
N ALA A 169 17.71 -34.24 4.07
CA ALA A 169 17.35 -32.85 4.41
C ALA A 169 15.98 -32.26 3.99
N TYR A 170 16.08 -31.26 3.10
CA TYR A 170 15.15 -30.13 3.03
C TYR A 170 14.90 -29.67 1.58
N CYS A 171 14.37 -30.54 0.73
CA CYS A 171 13.91 -30.14 -0.60
C CYS A 171 12.56 -29.41 -0.50
N HIS A 172 12.58 -28.10 -0.25
CA HIS A 172 11.38 -27.27 -0.33
C HIS A 172 10.79 -27.32 -1.76
N SER A 173 9.50 -27.66 -1.89
CA SER A 173 8.76 -27.54 -3.15
C SER A 173 8.56 -26.08 -3.58
N GLN A 174 8.47 -25.19 -2.59
CA GLN A 174 8.49 -23.73 -2.70
C GLN A 174 9.29 -23.22 -1.49
N PRO A 175 10.33 -22.39 -1.66
CA PRO A 175 11.08 -21.84 -0.54
C PRO A 175 10.21 -20.92 0.33
N PHE A 176 10.72 -20.48 1.48
CA PHE A 176 10.14 -19.32 2.15
C PHE A 176 10.34 -18.08 1.29
N PHE A 177 9.38 -17.14 1.31
CA PHE A 177 9.32 -16.04 0.33
C PHE A 177 10.62 -15.22 0.24
N LEU A 178 11.30 -15.01 1.38
CA LEU A 178 12.57 -14.29 1.48
C LEU A 178 13.75 -14.95 0.73
N PHE A 179 13.66 -16.24 0.45
CA PHE A 179 14.68 -17.01 -0.28
C PHE A 179 14.21 -17.36 -1.72
N ASP A 180 13.03 -16.89 -2.13
CA ASP A 180 12.54 -17.06 -3.50
C ASP A 180 13.15 -15.98 -4.41
N THR A 181 13.84 -16.41 -5.47
CA THR A 181 14.48 -15.50 -6.42
C THR A 181 13.46 -14.59 -7.14
N ARG A 182 12.20 -15.01 -7.23
CA ARG A 182 11.11 -14.24 -7.84
C ARG A 182 10.67 -13.04 -6.98
N LEU A 183 10.91 -13.08 -5.66
CA LEU A 183 10.59 -11.96 -4.76
C LEU A 183 11.28 -10.66 -5.21
N GLY A 184 12.52 -10.73 -5.69
CA GLY A 184 13.26 -9.58 -6.20
C GLY A 184 12.52 -8.88 -7.34
N ALA A 185 12.01 -9.64 -8.31
CA ALA A 185 11.22 -9.09 -9.42
C ALA A 185 9.92 -8.42 -8.94
N VAL A 186 9.19 -9.06 -8.02
CA VAL A 186 7.93 -8.53 -7.45
C VAL A 186 8.18 -7.21 -6.71
N LEU A 187 9.13 -7.20 -5.77
CA LEU A 187 9.42 -6.00 -4.98
C LEU A 187 10.00 -4.87 -5.85
N LYS A 188 10.81 -5.20 -6.86
CA LYS A 188 11.35 -4.24 -7.82
C LYS A 188 10.25 -3.62 -8.68
N ALA A 189 9.30 -4.41 -9.18
CA ALA A 189 8.14 -3.88 -9.91
C ALA A 189 7.26 -2.98 -9.03
N PHE A 190 7.00 -3.38 -7.79
CA PHE A 190 6.23 -2.60 -6.82
C PHE A 190 6.90 -1.27 -6.44
N VAL A 191 8.20 -1.29 -6.16
CA VAL A 191 8.98 -0.09 -5.82
C VAL A 191 9.11 0.85 -7.01
N LYS A 192 9.31 0.32 -8.23
CA LYS A 192 9.43 1.13 -9.45
C LYS A 192 8.14 1.82 -9.88
N GLY A 193 6.98 1.19 -9.69
CA GLY A 193 5.68 1.73 -10.11
C GLY A 193 4.85 2.28 -8.95
N PRO A 194 4.00 1.46 -8.32
CA PRO A 194 3.07 1.88 -7.26
C PRO A 194 3.70 2.80 -6.20
N LEU A 195 4.82 2.42 -5.60
CA LEU A 195 5.44 3.21 -4.53
C LEU A 195 5.99 4.56 -5.01
N LEU A 196 6.71 4.58 -6.14
CA LEU A 196 7.31 5.82 -6.67
C LEU A 196 6.26 6.81 -7.15
N SER A 197 5.18 6.35 -7.80
CA SER A 197 4.08 7.21 -8.23
C SER A 197 3.50 8.06 -7.08
N ARG A 198 3.43 7.48 -5.87
CA ARG A 198 2.96 8.15 -4.65
C ARG A 198 4.07 8.89 -3.87
N CYS A 199 5.32 8.84 -4.33
CA CYS A 199 6.42 9.67 -3.86
C CYS A 199 6.63 10.95 -4.70
N ARG A 200 6.10 11.02 -5.94
CA ARG A 200 6.29 12.11 -6.92
C ARG A 200 6.27 13.51 -6.32
N VAL A 201 5.17 13.93 -5.68
CA VAL A 201 5.02 15.28 -5.07
C VAL A 201 6.12 15.62 -4.04
N SER A 202 6.72 14.62 -3.38
CA SER A 202 7.84 14.80 -2.45
C SER A 202 9.21 14.78 -3.12
N LEU A 203 9.33 14.08 -4.25
CA LEU A 203 10.55 14.01 -5.07
C LEU A 203 10.68 15.25 -5.98
N GLU A 204 9.58 15.75 -6.54
CA GLU A 204 9.51 17.00 -7.32
C GLU A 204 10.10 18.16 -6.53
N ARG A 205 9.53 18.44 -5.34
CA ARG A 205 9.92 19.54 -4.45
C ARG A 205 11.34 19.47 -3.88
N ARG A 206 12.03 18.32 -3.99
CA ARG A 206 13.33 18.07 -3.32
C ARG A 206 14.46 17.70 -4.29
N VAL A 207 14.12 17.07 -5.41
CA VAL A 207 15.03 16.38 -6.32
C VAL A 207 14.75 16.74 -7.78
N TYR A 208 13.55 16.46 -8.33
CA TYR A 208 13.34 16.58 -9.79
C TYR A 208 13.44 18.02 -10.30
N VAL A 209 12.98 19.02 -9.54
CA VAL A 209 13.12 20.45 -9.87
C VAL A 209 14.59 20.92 -9.92
N LYS A 210 15.54 20.10 -9.47
CA LYS A 210 17.00 20.34 -9.56
C LYS A 210 17.69 19.54 -10.69
N VAL A 211 16.96 18.77 -11.50
CA VAL A 211 17.53 17.92 -12.54
C VAL A 211 17.69 18.72 -13.83
N ASP A 212 18.81 19.41 -13.96
CA ASP A 212 19.18 20.11 -15.20
C ASP A 212 19.37 19.12 -16.36
N GLN A 213 19.20 19.60 -17.59
CA GLN A 213 19.50 18.84 -18.81
C GLN A 213 20.96 18.31 -18.82
N SER A 214 21.91 19.02 -18.19
CA SER A 214 23.31 18.56 -18.06
C SER A 214 23.50 17.38 -17.08
N VAL A 215 22.57 17.18 -16.14
CA VAL A 215 22.52 16.00 -15.25
C VAL A 215 21.90 14.81 -16.00
N LEU A 216 21.04 15.05 -16.98
CA LEU A 216 20.50 14.00 -17.84
C LEU A 216 21.56 13.52 -18.86
N THR A 217 22.27 14.43 -19.53
CA THR A 217 23.19 14.09 -20.64
C THR A 217 24.60 13.68 -20.22
N ASN A 218 25.19 14.26 -19.16
CA ASN A 218 26.56 13.95 -18.74
C ASN A 218 26.58 12.88 -17.62
N PRO A 219 27.24 11.72 -17.81
CA PRO A 219 27.21 10.61 -16.85
C PRO A 219 27.99 10.87 -15.55
N GLU A 220 29.04 11.70 -15.58
CA GLU A 220 29.80 12.05 -14.38
C GLU A 220 29.03 13.03 -13.49
N ARG A 221 28.43 14.07 -14.11
CA ARG A 221 27.52 14.99 -13.42
C ARG A 221 26.29 14.26 -12.86
N ALA A 222 25.72 13.33 -13.62
CA ALA A 222 24.67 12.44 -13.13
C ALA A 222 25.10 11.70 -11.86
N LYS A 223 26.26 11.02 -11.90
CA LYS A 223 26.77 10.24 -10.78
C LYS A 223 27.02 11.09 -9.52
N ALA A 224 27.55 12.30 -9.67
CA ALA A 224 27.72 13.24 -8.58
C ALA A 224 26.37 13.69 -7.99
N PHE A 225 25.46 14.20 -8.83
CA PHE A 225 24.14 14.68 -8.43
C PHE A 225 23.32 13.60 -7.72
N TRP A 226 23.24 12.39 -8.27
CA TRP A 226 22.48 11.30 -7.66
C TRP A 226 23.10 10.81 -6.35
N THR A 227 24.42 10.99 -6.14
CA THR A 227 25.08 10.68 -4.87
C THR A 227 24.67 11.68 -3.77
N GLU A 228 24.61 12.98 -4.09
CA GLU A 228 24.12 14.02 -3.18
C GLU A 228 22.63 13.86 -2.86
N MET A 229 21.80 13.79 -3.91
CA MET A 229 20.34 13.72 -3.79
C MET A 229 19.85 12.40 -3.19
N ARG A 230 20.69 11.35 -3.13
CA ARG A 230 20.36 10.06 -2.50
C ARG A 230 19.73 10.21 -1.12
N SER A 231 20.22 11.15 -0.31
CA SER A 231 19.69 11.40 1.04
C SER A 231 18.28 12.00 1.04
N HIS A 232 17.94 12.81 0.02
CA HIS A 232 16.62 13.41 -0.16
C HIS A 232 15.60 12.43 -0.76
N VAL A 233 16.03 11.61 -1.74
CA VAL A 233 15.26 10.48 -2.27
C VAL A 233 14.93 9.51 -1.14
N TRP A 234 15.93 9.13 -0.33
CA TRP A 234 15.74 8.21 0.78
C TRP A 234 14.72 8.72 1.81
N LYS A 235 14.85 9.98 2.25
CA LYS A 235 13.89 10.66 3.14
C LYS A 235 12.48 10.83 2.57
N ALA A 236 12.28 10.73 1.24
CA ALA A 236 10.96 10.75 0.63
C ALA A 236 10.31 9.35 0.67
N VAL A 237 11.07 8.32 0.27
CA VAL A 237 10.61 6.92 0.25
C VAL A 237 10.32 6.42 1.67
N ASP A 238 11.23 6.64 2.62
CA ASP A 238 11.06 6.21 4.01
C ASP A 238 9.82 6.84 4.66
N SER A 239 9.63 8.15 4.48
CA SER A 239 8.47 8.86 5.04
C SER A 239 7.14 8.45 4.39
N ARG A 240 7.13 8.04 3.12
CA ARG A 240 5.91 7.48 2.49
C ARG A 240 5.64 6.06 2.98
N LEU A 241 6.65 5.21 3.11
CA LEU A 241 6.51 3.86 3.68
C LEU A 241 6.07 3.89 5.15
N GLU A 242 6.59 4.81 5.95
CA GLU A 242 6.17 5.04 7.34
C GLU A 242 4.68 5.38 7.44
N LYS A 243 4.22 6.34 6.63
CA LYS A 243 2.80 6.70 6.57
C LYS A 243 1.95 5.52 6.10
N LEU A 244 2.32 4.86 5.00
CA LEU A 244 1.58 3.70 4.49
C LEU A 244 1.48 2.57 5.54
N ALA A 245 2.54 2.31 6.32
CA ALA A 245 2.52 1.35 7.42
C ALA A 245 1.57 1.77 8.56
N GLN A 246 1.50 3.06 8.89
CA GLN A 246 0.56 3.60 9.88
C GLN A 246 -0.89 3.53 9.39
N HIS A 247 -1.17 3.94 8.15
CA HIS A 247 -2.50 3.89 7.55
C HIS A 247 -2.99 2.44 7.36
N GLN A 248 -2.12 1.51 6.92
CA GLN A 248 -2.44 0.08 6.85
C GLN A 248 -2.87 -0.45 8.22
N LYS A 249 -2.09 -0.20 9.28
CA LYS A 249 -2.39 -0.71 10.63
C LYS A 249 -3.61 -0.06 11.26
N SER A 250 -3.88 1.22 10.96
CA SER A 250 -5.15 1.88 11.28
C SER A 250 -6.33 1.17 10.60
N GLY A 251 -6.23 0.94 9.28
CA GLY A 251 -7.27 0.30 8.48
C GLY A 251 -7.54 -1.16 8.87
N GLU A 252 -6.50 -1.97 9.07
CA GLU A 252 -6.60 -3.35 9.56
C GLU A 252 -7.27 -3.41 10.94
N SER A 253 -6.91 -2.49 11.85
CA SER A 253 -7.53 -2.38 13.18
C SER A 253 -9.02 -2.02 13.09
N LYS A 254 -9.38 -1.03 12.27
CA LYS A 254 -10.77 -0.62 12.03
C LYS A 254 -11.61 -1.75 11.42
N LEU A 255 -11.09 -2.45 10.42
CA LEU A 255 -11.76 -3.60 9.81
C LEU A 255 -11.96 -4.74 10.83
N ALA A 256 -10.95 -5.02 11.66
CA ALA A 256 -11.07 -6.02 12.73
C ALA A 256 -12.09 -5.63 13.81
N ALA A 257 -12.28 -4.34 14.08
CA ALA A 257 -13.32 -3.84 14.99
C ALA A 257 -14.72 -3.89 14.35
N GLN A 258 -14.86 -3.55 13.06
CA GLN A 258 -16.11 -3.75 12.30
C GLN A 258 -16.56 -5.22 12.33
N GLN A 259 -15.63 -6.17 12.13
CA GLN A 259 -15.91 -7.61 12.16
C GLN A 259 -16.39 -8.12 13.53
N ARG A 260 -16.16 -7.37 14.62
CA ARG A 260 -16.68 -7.68 15.97
C ARG A 260 -17.99 -6.99 16.31
N GLY A 261 -18.52 -6.14 15.42
CA GLY A 261 -19.68 -5.29 15.69
C GLY A 261 -19.37 -4.06 16.56
N GLU A 262 -18.09 -3.75 16.81
CA GLU A 262 -17.67 -2.62 17.62
C GLU A 262 -17.77 -1.30 16.83
N GLY A 263 -18.15 -0.20 17.49
CA GLY A 263 -17.98 1.18 16.96
C GLY A 263 -18.88 1.63 15.81
N PHE A 264 -20.01 0.96 15.53
CA PHE A 264 -20.96 1.33 14.47
C PHE A 264 -21.83 2.57 14.76
N HIS A 265 -21.81 3.11 15.98
CA HIS A 265 -22.61 4.29 16.34
C HIS A 265 -21.87 5.58 16.00
N SER A 266 -22.52 6.47 15.23
CA SER A 266 -22.00 7.82 14.94
C SER A 266 -22.08 8.71 16.18
N GLU A 267 -20.92 9.13 16.72
CA GLU A 267 -20.90 10.03 17.87
C GLU A 267 -21.41 11.43 17.51
N ILE A 268 -22.48 11.87 18.18
CA ILE A 268 -23.00 13.24 18.07
C ILE A 268 -22.23 14.14 19.03
N LYS A 269 -21.05 14.59 18.63
CA LYS A 269 -20.20 15.45 19.45
C LYS A 269 -20.73 16.89 19.41
N VAL A 270 -20.93 17.48 20.59
CA VAL A 270 -21.29 18.90 20.71
C VAL A 270 -20.01 19.72 20.61
N VAL A 271 -19.78 20.33 19.46
CA VAL A 271 -18.61 21.19 19.20
C VAL A 271 -19.03 22.64 19.39
N GLU A 272 -18.23 23.41 20.14
CA GLU A 272 -18.36 24.87 20.18
C GLU A 272 -17.77 25.43 18.89
N LYS A 273 -18.66 25.83 17.95
CA LYS A 273 -18.29 26.50 16.71
C LYS A 273 -18.51 28.00 16.89
N GLU A 274 -17.53 28.80 16.51
CA GLU A 274 -17.73 30.25 16.40
C GLU A 274 -18.75 30.53 15.29
N VAL A 275 -19.86 31.17 15.67
CA VAL A 275 -20.91 31.61 14.76
C VAL A 275 -20.97 33.12 14.83
N VAL A 276 -20.48 33.75 13.76
CA VAL A 276 -20.54 35.20 13.57
C VAL A 276 -21.98 35.59 13.24
N ARG A 277 -22.65 36.29 14.15
CA ARG A 277 -24.03 36.77 13.96
C ARG A 277 -24.07 38.29 13.77
N PRO A 278 -25.00 38.84 12.98
CA PRO A 278 -25.25 40.27 12.98
C PRO A 278 -25.85 40.70 14.33
N LYS A 279 -25.42 41.84 14.88
CA LYS A 279 -26.03 42.42 16.10
C LYS A 279 -27.37 43.06 15.76
N SER A 280 -28.46 42.33 15.95
CA SER A 280 -29.82 42.84 15.77
C SER A 280 -30.28 43.65 16.98
N TYR A 281 -30.47 44.95 16.79
CA TYR A 281 -31.16 45.82 17.73
C TYR A 281 -32.62 45.96 17.28
N ASN A 282 -33.56 46.00 18.23
CA ASN A 282 -34.98 46.26 17.94
C ASN A 282 -35.42 47.44 18.81
N ILE A 283 -35.81 48.54 18.17
CA ILE A 283 -36.24 49.77 18.84
C ILE A 283 -37.59 50.16 18.24
N MET A 284 -38.59 50.32 19.10
CA MET A 284 -39.98 50.66 18.73
C MET A 284 -40.58 49.79 17.61
N GLY A 285 -40.24 48.49 17.59
CA GLY A 285 -40.80 47.51 16.65
C GLY A 285 -40.06 47.38 15.32
N VAL A 286 -39.05 48.21 15.05
CA VAL A 286 -38.19 48.09 13.86
C VAL A 286 -36.86 47.44 14.26
N SER A 287 -36.57 46.28 13.67
CA SER A 287 -35.32 45.55 13.86
C SER A 287 -34.28 45.93 12.81
N PHE A 288 -33.07 46.33 13.24
CA PHE A 288 -31.94 46.66 12.37
C PHE A 288 -30.64 46.00 12.87
N SER A 289 -29.78 45.60 11.95
CA SER A 289 -28.51 44.92 12.24
C SER A 289 -27.31 45.87 12.18
N LEU A 290 -26.61 46.08 13.29
CA LEU A 290 -25.47 47.01 13.37
C LEU A 290 -24.18 46.31 13.84
N GLY A 291 -23.38 45.84 12.88
CA GLY A 291 -22.12 45.13 13.15
C GLY A 291 -22.29 43.62 13.35
N LYS A 292 -21.18 42.95 13.69
CA LYS A 292 -21.08 41.48 13.84
C LYS A 292 -20.56 41.09 15.22
N GLU A 293 -21.02 39.96 15.73
CA GLU A 293 -20.58 39.37 17.01
C GLU A 293 -20.21 37.90 16.83
N THR A 294 -18.97 37.57 17.19
CA THR A 294 -18.46 36.20 17.30
C THR A 294 -19.01 35.56 18.58
N THR A 295 -19.99 34.68 18.45
CA THR A 295 -20.51 33.89 19.58
C THR A 295 -20.17 32.42 19.41
N THR A 296 -19.62 31.78 20.45
CA THR A 296 -19.41 30.33 20.46
C THR A 296 -20.75 29.62 20.64
N LYS A 297 -21.24 28.97 19.58
CA LYS A 297 -22.47 28.18 19.64
C LYS A 297 -22.13 26.70 19.72
N LYS A 298 -22.69 26.03 20.72
CA LYS A 298 -22.73 24.56 20.82
C LYS A 298 -23.57 23.98 19.67
N VAL A 299 -22.89 23.37 18.70
CA VAL A 299 -23.49 22.70 17.54
C VAL A 299 -23.28 21.20 17.69
N LYS A 300 -24.37 20.43 17.58
CA LYS A 300 -24.30 18.97 17.45
C LYS A 300 -23.76 18.63 16.05
N VAL A 301 -22.60 18.00 15.98
CA VAL A 301 -22.01 17.47 14.75
C VAL A 301 -22.02 15.96 14.85
N THR A 302 -22.69 15.28 13.92
CA THR A 302 -22.51 13.85 13.69
C THR A 302 -21.12 13.61 13.12
N LEU A 303 -20.24 12.99 13.91
CA LEU A 303 -18.98 12.48 13.40
C LEU A 303 -19.24 11.18 12.60
N PRO A 304 -18.44 10.88 11.56
CA PRO A 304 -18.41 9.54 11.00
C PRO A 304 -18.07 8.52 12.10
N PRO A 305 -18.60 7.28 12.04
CA PRO A 305 -18.30 6.27 13.04
C PRO A 305 -16.79 6.01 13.09
N ALA A 306 -16.23 5.81 14.29
CA ALA A 306 -14.78 5.77 14.52
C ALA A 306 -14.06 4.69 13.68
N ASN A 307 -14.80 3.64 13.29
CA ASN A 307 -14.30 2.53 12.48
C ASN A 307 -14.49 2.73 10.96
N GLN A 308 -14.94 3.89 10.48
CA GLN A 308 -14.93 4.22 9.05
C GLN A 308 -13.48 4.42 8.56
N LEU A 309 -13.16 3.84 7.39
CA LEU A 309 -11.85 4.01 6.77
C LEU A 309 -11.68 5.44 6.21
N ASN A 310 -10.47 5.97 6.33
CA ASN A 310 -10.04 7.19 5.66
C ASN A 310 -9.50 6.85 4.25
N LYS A 311 -9.57 7.78 3.29
CA LYS A 311 -9.05 7.56 1.93
C LYS A 311 -7.57 7.12 1.87
N GLU A 312 -6.74 7.59 2.81
CA GLU A 312 -5.32 7.18 2.92
C GLU A 312 -5.16 5.74 3.48
N GLU A 313 -6.13 5.27 4.26
CA GLU A 313 -6.19 3.89 4.77
C GLU A 313 -6.73 2.94 3.69
N GLU A 314 -7.75 3.38 2.93
CA GLU A 314 -8.23 2.68 1.72
C GLU A 314 -7.11 2.55 0.68
N GLU A 315 -6.34 3.61 0.42
CA GLU A 315 -5.17 3.58 -0.47
C GLU A 315 -4.10 2.60 0.02
N ALA A 316 -3.76 2.63 1.32
CA ALA A 316 -2.75 1.74 1.88
C ALA A 316 -3.18 0.26 1.83
N LEU A 317 -4.45 -0.03 2.13
CA LEU A 317 -5.03 -1.37 2.05
C LEU A 317 -5.10 -1.89 0.61
N ALA A 318 -5.51 -1.07 -0.35
CA ALA A 318 -5.50 -1.43 -1.77
C ALA A 318 -4.08 -1.68 -2.29
N MET A 319 -3.11 -0.85 -1.90
CA MET A 319 -1.72 -0.97 -2.34
C MET A 319 -1.01 -2.21 -1.75
N ILE A 320 -1.30 -2.62 -0.50
CA ILE A 320 -0.74 -3.87 0.05
C ILE A 320 -1.45 -5.11 -0.51
N ALA A 321 -2.73 -5.01 -0.90
CA ALA A 321 -3.40 -6.06 -1.67
C ALA A 321 -2.76 -6.23 -3.05
N GLU A 322 -2.54 -5.14 -3.79
CA GLU A 322 -1.87 -5.15 -5.10
C GLU A 322 -0.49 -5.83 -5.06
N LEU A 323 0.30 -5.61 -3.99
CA LEU A 323 1.58 -6.29 -3.77
C LEU A 323 1.40 -7.80 -3.54
N ARG A 324 0.43 -8.20 -2.70
CA ARG A 324 0.14 -9.61 -2.40
C ARG A 324 -0.40 -10.35 -3.63
N ASP A 325 -1.24 -9.70 -4.44
CA ASP A 325 -1.77 -10.26 -5.69
C ASP A 325 -0.66 -10.45 -6.73
N LYS A 326 0.21 -9.46 -6.92
CA LYS A 326 1.38 -9.58 -7.83
C LYS A 326 2.38 -10.64 -7.37
N ALA A 327 2.54 -10.83 -6.06
CA ALA A 327 3.34 -11.93 -5.53
C ALA A 327 2.70 -13.30 -5.80
N SER A 328 1.39 -13.43 -5.54
CA SER A 328 0.61 -14.64 -5.80
C SER A 328 0.62 -15.04 -7.28
N GLN A 329 0.41 -14.09 -8.19
CA GLN A 329 0.55 -14.26 -9.64
C GLN A 329 1.95 -14.72 -10.05
N SER A 330 2.98 -14.29 -9.32
CA SER A 330 4.37 -14.74 -9.52
C SER A 330 4.69 -16.08 -8.86
N GLY A 331 3.71 -16.69 -8.16
CA GLY A 331 3.86 -17.93 -7.39
C GLY A 331 4.65 -17.79 -6.08
N VAL A 332 4.65 -16.60 -5.48
CA VAL A 332 5.32 -16.25 -4.21
C VAL A 332 4.26 -15.94 -3.15
N GLU A 333 4.20 -16.79 -2.12
CA GLU A 333 3.28 -16.64 -0.99
C GLU A 333 3.85 -15.64 0.04
N LEU A 334 3.25 -14.44 0.15
CA LEU A 334 3.67 -13.44 1.15
C LEU A 334 2.91 -13.64 2.47
N PRO A 335 3.60 -13.81 3.62
CA PRO A 335 2.93 -13.83 4.92
C PRO A 335 2.39 -12.43 5.26
N PRO A 336 1.39 -12.30 6.16
CA PRO A 336 0.76 -11.01 6.48
C PRO A 336 1.76 -9.91 6.88
N ALA A 337 2.83 -10.29 7.59
CA ALA A 337 3.88 -9.38 8.07
C ALA A 337 4.92 -8.95 7.00
N ALA A 338 4.78 -9.40 5.75
CA ALA A 338 5.50 -8.81 4.60
C ALA A 338 4.79 -7.49 4.18
N ASP A 339 4.76 -6.53 5.11
CA ASP A 339 4.01 -5.27 5.05
C ASP A 339 4.90 -4.07 4.63
N PHE A 340 4.35 -2.85 4.65
CA PHE A 340 5.15 -1.64 4.42
C PHE A 340 6.29 -1.44 5.44
N GLN A 341 6.15 -1.97 6.67
CA GLN A 341 7.21 -1.92 7.68
C GLN A 341 8.34 -2.93 7.37
N PHE A 342 8.04 -4.07 6.76
CA PHE A 342 9.04 -4.95 6.17
C PHE A 342 9.78 -4.26 5.01
N LEU A 343 9.07 -3.64 4.06
CA LEU A 343 9.70 -2.91 2.96
C LEU A 343 10.61 -1.77 3.45
N ARG A 344 10.14 -0.99 4.43
CA ARG A 344 10.95 0.03 5.12
C ARG A 344 12.21 -0.57 5.73
N THR A 345 12.06 -1.66 6.49
CA THR A 345 13.16 -2.36 7.15
C THR A 345 14.20 -2.87 6.14
N LEU A 346 13.76 -3.54 5.07
CA LEU A 346 14.59 -4.10 4.00
C LEU A 346 15.47 -3.04 3.32
N LEU A 347 14.95 -1.82 3.19
CA LEU A 347 15.63 -0.73 2.49
C LEU A 347 16.53 0.13 3.40
N ASP A 348 16.19 0.28 4.69
CA ASP A 348 16.92 1.17 5.62
C ASP A 348 18.07 0.48 6.40
N PHE A 349 17.98 -0.82 6.72
CA PHE A 349 18.82 -1.46 7.76
C PHE A 349 20.34 -1.23 7.64
N ASN A 350 21.07 -1.30 8.76
CA ASN A 350 22.54 -1.23 8.75
C ASN A 350 23.14 -2.49 8.09
N THR A 351 23.53 -2.39 6.82
CA THR A 351 24.10 -3.51 6.04
C THR A 351 25.32 -4.11 6.72
N ARG A 352 26.28 -3.27 7.14
CA ARG A 352 27.56 -3.70 7.70
C ARG A 352 27.38 -4.48 9.00
N LEU A 353 26.55 -3.98 9.89
CA LEU A 353 26.24 -4.66 11.16
C LEU A 353 25.49 -5.96 10.90
N PHE A 354 24.52 -5.97 9.98
CA PHE A 354 23.77 -7.17 9.61
C PHE A 354 24.67 -8.24 9.00
N THR A 355 25.55 -7.90 8.06
CA THR A 355 26.51 -8.88 7.51
C THR A 355 27.46 -9.40 8.57
N GLN A 356 27.96 -8.54 9.48
CA GLN A 356 28.83 -8.97 10.56
C GLN A 356 28.14 -9.98 11.49
N SER A 357 26.93 -9.67 11.98
CA SER A 357 26.19 -10.59 12.85
C SER A 357 25.69 -11.83 12.12
N ARG A 358 25.36 -11.74 10.82
CA ARG A 358 25.05 -12.91 9.98
C ARG A 358 26.24 -13.85 9.88
N ASP A 359 27.42 -13.34 9.55
CA ASP A 359 28.59 -14.15 9.29
C ASP A 359 29.17 -14.72 10.61
N GLU A 360 29.06 -13.99 11.72
CA GLU A 360 29.29 -14.49 13.09
C GLU A 360 28.33 -15.64 13.44
N LEU A 361 27.01 -15.44 13.34
CA LEU A 361 26.01 -16.43 13.75
C LEU A 361 26.03 -17.69 12.86
N LEU A 362 26.23 -17.55 11.54
CA LEU A 362 26.40 -18.70 10.65
C LEU A 362 27.71 -19.45 10.93
N GLY A 363 28.82 -18.72 11.18
CA GLY A 363 30.09 -19.33 11.58
C GLY A 363 29.97 -20.15 12.87
N LEU A 364 29.29 -19.59 13.88
CA LEU A 364 29.02 -20.28 15.14
C LEU A 364 28.09 -21.49 14.97
N ALA A 365 27.02 -21.37 14.17
CA ALA A 365 26.07 -22.47 13.91
C ALA A 365 26.70 -23.65 13.15
N GLY A 366 27.72 -23.39 12.31
CA GLY A 366 28.50 -24.40 11.61
C GLY A 366 29.69 -24.99 12.38
N HIS A 367 30.11 -24.39 13.50
CA HIS A 367 31.30 -24.85 14.23
C HIS A 367 30.98 -26.02 15.18
N GLY A 368 31.66 -27.17 15.02
CA GLY A 368 31.34 -28.41 15.73
C GLY A 368 31.40 -28.33 17.27
N GLU A 369 32.26 -27.46 17.80
CA GLU A 369 32.42 -27.21 19.24
C GLU A 369 31.40 -26.25 19.83
N THR A 370 30.65 -25.50 19.00
CA THR A 370 29.67 -24.53 19.50
C THR A 370 28.54 -25.23 20.22
N THR A 371 28.33 -24.86 21.48
CA THR A 371 27.19 -25.34 22.26
C THR A 371 25.93 -24.55 21.90
N THR A 372 24.79 -25.23 21.85
CA THR A 372 23.47 -24.63 21.63
C THR A 372 23.16 -23.52 22.63
N ARG A 373 23.67 -23.62 23.88
CA ARG A 373 23.55 -22.56 24.89
C ARG A 373 24.27 -21.28 24.47
N PHE A 374 25.53 -21.38 24.03
CA PHE A 374 26.31 -20.23 23.59
C PHE A 374 25.71 -19.58 22.33
N LEU A 375 25.23 -20.39 21.38
CA LEU A 375 24.57 -19.89 20.17
C LEU A 375 23.28 -19.11 20.49
N ARG A 376 22.46 -19.62 21.42
CA ARG A 376 21.26 -18.90 21.91
C ARG A 376 21.62 -17.61 22.67
N GLU A 377 22.71 -17.60 23.45
CA GLU A 377 23.18 -16.40 24.13
C GLU A 377 23.66 -15.33 23.13
N ARG A 378 24.44 -15.72 22.11
CA ARG A 378 24.88 -14.80 21.05
C ARG A 378 23.72 -14.27 20.23
N LEU A 379 22.75 -15.11 19.86
CA LEU A 379 21.50 -14.66 19.24
C LEU A 379 20.80 -13.59 20.12
N HIS A 380 20.66 -13.82 21.43
CA HIS A 380 20.03 -12.85 22.33
C HIS A 380 20.84 -11.56 22.54
N GLN A 381 22.16 -11.58 22.32
CA GLN A 381 22.97 -10.36 22.22
C GLN A 381 22.67 -9.62 20.89
N THR A 382 22.57 -10.33 19.77
CA THR A 382 22.21 -9.79 18.46
C THR A 382 20.81 -9.15 18.46
N GLU A 383 19.84 -9.75 19.16
CA GLU A 383 18.46 -9.23 19.32
C GLU A 383 18.38 -7.78 19.81
N LYS A 384 19.36 -7.33 20.60
CA LYS A 384 19.37 -5.97 21.18
C LYS A 384 19.72 -4.88 20.16
N ASN A 385 20.28 -5.28 19.01
CA ASN A 385 20.80 -4.37 17.98
C ASN A 385 19.91 -4.31 16.72
N PHE A 386 18.85 -5.11 16.65
CA PHE A 386 18.03 -5.29 15.46
C PHE A 386 16.53 -5.32 15.79
N ASN A 387 15.68 -5.01 14.82
CA ASN A 387 14.24 -5.21 14.97
C ASN A 387 13.86 -6.69 14.75
N ASN A 388 12.66 -7.07 15.20
CA ASN A 388 12.16 -8.45 15.13
C ASN A 388 12.25 -9.05 13.71
N LEU A 389 11.98 -8.24 12.67
CA LEU A 389 12.08 -8.66 11.27
C LEU A 389 13.51 -9.13 10.91
N LEU A 390 14.53 -8.34 11.25
CA LEU A 390 15.94 -8.67 10.95
C LEU A 390 16.46 -9.83 11.81
N VAL A 391 16.00 -9.94 13.07
CA VAL A 391 16.29 -11.10 13.92
C VAL A 391 15.71 -12.38 13.32
N ASP A 392 14.42 -12.36 12.95
CA ASP A 392 13.75 -13.49 12.31
C ASP A 392 14.50 -13.94 11.04
N ILE A 393 14.95 -12.97 10.21
CA ILE A 393 15.75 -13.26 9.02
C ILE A 393 17.06 -13.97 9.39
N LEU A 394 17.84 -13.47 10.34
CA LEU A 394 19.08 -14.12 10.79
C LEU A 394 18.84 -15.54 11.32
N VAL A 395 17.75 -15.76 12.06
CA VAL A 395 17.36 -17.07 12.59
C VAL A 395 16.93 -18.03 11.48
N MET A 396 16.16 -17.58 10.49
CA MET A 396 15.82 -18.37 9.30
C MET A 396 17.05 -18.68 8.44
N MET A 397 18.03 -17.77 8.34
CA MET A 397 19.29 -18.04 7.65
C MET A 397 20.12 -19.12 8.36
N MET A 398 20.22 -19.08 9.70
CA MET A 398 20.84 -20.16 10.48
C MET A 398 20.15 -21.50 10.26
N PHE A 399 18.82 -21.55 10.39
CA PHE A 399 18.05 -22.79 10.23
C PHE A 399 18.12 -23.36 8.80
N THR A 400 18.08 -22.50 7.78
CA THR A 400 18.14 -22.94 6.37
C THR A 400 19.53 -23.48 5.99
N ARG A 401 20.61 -22.97 6.60
CA ARG A 401 22.00 -23.39 6.28
C ARG A 401 22.55 -24.48 7.21
N HIS A 402 22.10 -24.52 8.46
CA HIS A 402 22.64 -25.37 9.53
C HIS A 402 21.56 -26.15 10.31
N GLY A 403 20.37 -26.34 9.70
CA GLY A 403 19.25 -27.10 10.28
C GLY A 403 19.49 -28.59 10.49
N GLU A 404 20.57 -29.14 9.92
CA GLU A 404 21.08 -30.50 10.16
C GLU A 404 22.20 -30.54 11.21
N MET A 405 22.58 -29.37 11.77
CA MET A 405 23.70 -29.19 12.71
C MET A 405 23.21 -28.67 14.07
N LYS A 406 23.96 -27.75 14.71
CA LYS A 406 23.68 -27.26 16.08
C LYS A 406 22.42 -26.39 16.22
N PHE A 407 21.79 -26.00 15.09
CA PHE A 407 20.62 -25.12 15.05
C PHE A 407 19.45 -25.82 14.32
N GLY A 408 19.01 -26.95 14.86
CA GLY A 408 17.93 -27.76 14.29
C GLY A 408 16.53 -27.19 14.55
N LEU A 409 15.51 -27.99 14.23
CA LEU A 409 14.11 -27.60 14.39
C LEU A 409 13.74 -27.25 15.85
N SER A 410 14.38 -27.91 16.83
CA SER A 410 14.28 -27.61 18.26
C SER A 410 14.73 -26.19 18.60
N GLU A 411 15.80 -25.71 17.97
CA GLU A 411 16.38 -24.38 18.20
C GLU A 411 15.56 -23.31 17.49
N PHE A 412 15.11 -23.60 16.27
CA PHE A 412 14.22 -22.73 15.50
C PHE A 412 12.87 -22.54 16.21
N TYR A 413 12.28 -23.62 16.72
CA TYR A 413 11.07 -23.58 17.55
C TYR A 413 11.30 -22.86 18.89
N ALA A 414 12.44 -23.08 19.56
CA ALA A 414 12.78 -22.35 20.79
C ALA A 414 12.96 -20.84 20.55
N ALA A 415 13.56 -20.43 19.43
CA ALA A 415 13.69 -19.03 19.03
C ALA A 415 12.32 -18.39 18.69
N CYS A 416 11.40 -19.17 18.13
CA CYS A 416 10.02 -18.76 17.87
C CYS A 416 9.23 -18.50 19.16
N VAL A 417 9.23 -19.45 20.10
CA VAL A 417 8.40 -19.40 21.30
C VAL A 417 9.01 -18.44 22.32
N GLY A 418 10.32 -18.52 22.57
CA GLY A 418 11.04 -17.69 23.53
C GLY A 418 10.32 -17.59 24.88
N ALA A 419 9.83 -16.39 25.21
CA ALA A 419 9.03 -16.09 26.41
C ALA A 419 7.60 -15.61 26.07
N ALA A 420 7.01 -16.09 24.96
CA ALA A 420 5.62 -15.83 24.59
C ALA A 420 4.68 -16.91 25.18
N ARG A 421 3.43 -16.53 25.48
CA ARG A 421 2.43 -17.43 26.13
C ARG A 421 1.42 -18.02 25.15
N ASP A 422 1.18 -17.34 24.04
CA ASP A 422 0.15 -17.61 23.04
C ASP A 422 0.60 -17.24 21.62
N LYS A 423 -0.15 -17.68 20.60
CA LYS A 423 0.19 -17.50 19.17
C LYS A 423 0.18 -16.03 18.74
N SER A 424 -0.67 -15.22 19.35
CA SER A 424 -0.71 -13.74 19.24
C SER A 424 0.59 -13.09 19.70
N SER A 425 1.07 -13.39 20.92
CA SER A 425 2.35 -12.86 21.42
C SER A 425 3.55 -13.37 20.62
N ILE A 426 3.47 -14.60 20.08
CA ILE A 426 4.47 -15.14 19.16
C ILE A 426 4.51 -14.28 17.90
N ASN A 427 3.41 -14.14 17.16
CA ASN A 427 3.35 -13.39 15.90
C ASN A 427 3.74 -11.91 16.07
N ALA A 428 3.44 -11.29 17.21
CA ALA A 428 3.85 -9.92 17.52
C ALA A 428 5.36 -9.77 17.79
N LYS A 429 6.01 -10.81 18.35
CA LYS A 429 7.45 -10.83 18.62
C LYS A 429 8.28 -11.39 17.47
N ARG A 430 7.70 -12.25 16.64
CA ARG A 430 8.33 -13.02 15.55
C ARG A 430 7.42 -12.96 14.32
N PRO A 431 7.63 -12.02 13.39
CA PRO A 431 6.77 -11.85 12.22
C PRO A 431 6.86 -12.96 11.17
N PHE A 432 7.99 -13.69 11.08
CA PHE A 432 8.26 -14.65 9.99
C PHE A 432 8.53 -16.07 10.46
N ILE A 433 9.25 -16.27 11.56
CA ILE A 433 9.53 -17.63 12.08
C ILE A 433 8.24 -18.47 12.28
N PRO A 434 7.12 -17.93 12.81
CA PRO A 434 5.91 -18.73 13.03
C PRO A 434 5.21 -19.12 11.73
N ALA A 435 5.26 -18.25 10.72
CA ALA A 435 4.71 -18.51 9.40
C ALA A 435 5.50 -19.61 8.67
N GLU A 436 6.83 -19.61 8.80
CA GLU A 436 7.65 -20.67 8.22
C GLU A 436 7.56 -21.98 9.01
N LEU A 437 7.46 -21.94 10.35
CA LEU A 437 7.15 -23.12 11.18
C LEU A 437 5.80 -23.75 10.80
N ALA A 438 4.75 -22.94 10.64
CA ALA A 438 3.42 -23.39 10.24
C ALA A 438 3.44 -24.21 8.92
N ARG A 439 4.33 -23.86 7.99
CA ARG A 439 4.49 -24.55 6.69
C ARG A 439 5.27 -25.88 6.80
N ARG A 440 6.08 -26.10 7.85
CA ARG A 440 6.98 -27.27 7.93
C ARG A 440 6.27 -28.63 8.01
N PRO A 441 5.23 -28.85 8.83
CA PRO A 441 4.56 -30.15 8.89
C PRO A 441 4.03 -30.59 7.52
N THR A 442 3.30 -29.70 6.84
CA THR A 442 2.72 -29.92 5.51
C THR A 442 3.80 -30.17 4.45
N GLN A 443 4.90 -29.41 4.48
CA GLN A 443 6.04 -29.61 3.57
C GLN A 443 6.76 -30.95 3.79
N LEU A 444 6.95 -31.39 5.04
CA LEU A 444 7.58 -32.67 5.37
C LEU A 444 6.71 -33.86 4.93
N ALA A 445 5.39 -33.78 5.11
CA ALA A 445 4.44 -34.76 4.57
C ALA A 445 4.52 -34.86 3.04
N ILE A 446 4.60 -33.72 2.34
CA ILE A 446 4.78 -33.67 0.88
C ILE A 446 6.14 -34.24 0.45
N GLN A 447 7.22 -33.94 1.17
CA GLN A 447 8.56 -34.49 0.88
C GLN A 447 8.59 -36.01 0.97
N LEU A 448 8.03 -36.59 2.04
CA LEU A 448 7.90 -38.04 2.20
C LEU A 448 7.06 -38.65 1.05
N ARG A 449 5.91 -38.06 0.76
CA ARG A 449 5.01 -38.48 -0.33
C ARG A 449 5.72 -38.47 -1.69
N GLU A 450 6.48 -37.44 -2.00
CA GLU A 450 7.24 -37.35 -3.25
C GLU A 450 8.47 -38.28 -3.26
N ALA A 451 9.10 -38.57 -2.12
CA ALA A 451 10.16 -39.57 -2.03
C ALA A 451 9.66 -40.99 -2.34
N LEU A 452 8.50 -41.36 -1.78
CA LEU A 452 7.80 -42.61 -2.12
C LEU A 452 7.37 -42.64 -3.60
N ARG A 453 6.73 -41.57 -4.09
CA ARG A 453 6.26 -41.44 -5.48
C ARG A 453 7.39 -41.60 -6.50
N ARG A 454 8.55 -41.00 -6.23
CA ARG A 454 9.76 -41.06 -7.07
C ARG A 454 10.59 -42.32 -6.84
N ARG A 455 10.21 -43.18 -5.90
CA ARG A 455 10.89 -44.44 -5.54
C ARG A 455 12.37 -44.24 -5.21
N LEU A 456 12.66 -43.22 -4.39
CA LEU A 456 14.02 -42.87 -3.95
C LEU A 456 14.62 -43.94 -3.01
N HIS A 457 15.92 -43.84 -2.70
CA HIS A 457 16.60 -44.79 -1.83
C HIS A 457 15.97 -44.87 -0.42
N VAL A 458 16.10 -46.03 0.25
CA VAL A 458 15.44 -46.28 1.55
C VAL A 458 15.83 -45.26 2.62
N ASP A 459 17.10 -44.84 2.67
CA ASP A 459 17.59 -43.82 3.61
C ASP A 459 16.88 -42.46 3.42
N VAL A 460 16.48 -42.14 2.19
CA VAL A 460 15.76 -40.89 1.87
C VAL A 460 14.35 -40.92 2.44
N VAL A 461 13.67 -42.06 2.32
CA VAL A 461 12.33 -42.26 2.90
C VAL A 461 12.39 -42.30 4.42
N LEU A 462 13.38 -42.98 5.00
CA LEU A 462 13.59 -43.05 6.45
C LEU A 462 13.86 -41.67 7.04
N ALA A 463 14.79 -40.91 6.47
CA ALA A 463 15.14 -39.58 6.97
C ALA A 463 14.00 -38.55 6.78
N ALA A 464 13.17 -38.69 5.74
CA ALA A 464 11.96 -37.89 5.57
C ALA A 464 10.90 -38.23 6.64
N ALA A 465 10.67 -39.52 6.91
CA ALA A 465 9.75 -39.98 7.95
C ALA A 465 10.22 -39.58 9.36
N GLU A 466 11.51 -39.71 9.65
CA GLU A 466 12.15 -39.31 10.91
C GLU A 466 11.90 -37.81 11.19
N ARG A 467 12.21 -36.93 10.23
CA ARG A 467 12.00 -35.48 10.42
C ARG A 467 10.52 -35.07 10.47
N TYR A 468 9.64 -35.79 9.78
CA TYR A 468 8.19 -35.58 9.92
C TYR A 468 7.72 -35.92 11.35
N LEU A 469 8.15 -37.06 11.89
CA LEU A 469 7.81 -37.49 13.26
C LEU A 469 8.45 -36.59 14.33
N ASP A 470 9.72 -36.20 14.17
CA ASP A 470 10.36 -35.23 15.08
C ASP A 470 9.72 -33.84 14.98
N CYS A 471 9.20 -33.44 13.83
CA CYS A 471 8.43 -32.20 13.69
C CYS A 471 7.13 -32.23 14.52
N HIS A 472 6.38 -33.34 14.48
CA HIS A 472 5.20 -33.55 15.34
C HIS A 472 5.52 -33.65 16.84
N LYS A 473 6.73 -34.08 17.19
CA LYS A 473 7.23 -34.18 18.57
C LYS A 473 7.75 -32.85 19.13
N ILE A 474 8.39 -32.02 18.29
CA ILE A 474 8.94 -30.72 18.68
C ILE A 474 7.86 -29.63 18.69
N MET A 475 6.98 -29.61 17.68
CA MET A 475 5.94 -28.58 17.57
C MET A 475 4.75 -28.90 18.49
N GLY A 476 4.53 -28.07 19.50
CA GLY A 476 3.47 -28.31 20.47
C GLY A 476 2.06 -28.16 19.87
N LYS A 477 1.24 -29.22 19.99
CA LYS A 477 -0.19 -29.23 19.57
C LYS A 477 -1.00 -28.02 20.09
N LYS A 478 -0.61 -27.43 21.23
CA LYS A 478 -1.22 -26.20 21.80
C LYS A 478 -1.08 -24.95 20.90
N LEU A 479 -0.04 -24.87 20.08
CA LEU A 479 0.28 -23.69 19.24
C LEU A 479 0.12 -23.96 17.75
N TYR A 480 0.42 -25.18 17.30
CA TYR A 480 0.41 -25.57 15.88
C TYR A 480 -0.50 -26.77 15.59
N GLY A 481 -1.51 -27.01 16.44
CA GLY A 481 -2.39 -28.18 16.34
C GLY A 481 -3.19 -28.27 15.03
N ALA A 482 -3.53 -27.14 14.41
CA ALA A 482 -4.22 -27.11 13.12
C ALA A 482 -3.28 -27.53 11.98
N GLU A 483 -2.08 -26.96 11.93
CA GLU A 483 -1.06 -27.25 10.93
C GLU A 483 -0.55 -28.71 11.03
N LEU A 484 -0.44 -29.22 12.25
CA LEU A 484 -0.12 -30.63 12.49
C LEU A 484 -1.26 -31.56 12.02
N ALA A 485 -2.53 -31.18 12.23
CA ALA A 485 -3.68 -31.95 11.74
C ALA A 485 -3.79 -31.92 10.20
N GLU A 486 -3.54 -30.79 9.56
CA GLU A 486 -3.49 -30.66 8.10
C GLU A 486 -2.40 -31.57 7.50
N SER A 487 -1.20 -31.55 8.08
CA SER A 487 -0.11 -32.43 7.63
C SER A 487 -0.39 -33.91 7.83
N ARG A 488 -1.12 -34.28 8.91
CA ARG A 488 -1.57 -35.64 9.18
C ARG A 488 -2.57 -36.10 8.12
N ALA A 489 -3.53 -35.25 7.76
CA ALA A 489 -4.52 -35.55 6.72
C ALA A 489 -3.86 -35.84 5.35
N LEU A 490 -2.70 -35.24 5.04
CA LEU A 490 -1.93 -35.57 3.84
C LEU A 490 -1.31 -36.99 3.87
N ILE A 491 -1.02 -37.55 5.04
CA ILE A 491 -0.57 -38.95 5.21
C ILE A 491 -1.78 -39.89 5.15
N GLU A 492 -2.89 -39.53 5.81
CA GLU A 492 -4.15 -40.28 5.76
C GLU A 492 -4.72 -40.37 4.33
N ALA A 493 -4.44 -39.38 3.47
CA ALA A 493 -4.79 -39.39 2.06
C ALA A 493 -3.90 -40.29 1.17
N PHE A 494 -2.86 -40.96 1.69
CA PHE A 494 -1.96 -41.81 0.88
C PHE A 494 -2.68 -42.87 0.02
N PRO A 495 -3.73 -43.59 0.49
CA PRO A 495 -4.48 -44.52 -0.36
C PRO A 495 -5.10 -43.84 -1.59
N MET A 496 -5.59 -42.61 -1.45
CA MET A 496 -6.18 -41.86 -2.57
C MET A 496 -5.11 -41.30 -3.52
N VAL A 497 -3.95 -40.89 -3.00
CA VAL A 497 -2.86 -40.29 -3.81
C VAL A 497 -2.04 -41.35 -4.56
N PHE A 498 -1.92 -42.56 -4.01
CA PHE A 498 -1.19 -43.67 -4.64
C PHE A 498 -2.07 -44.68 -5.37
N ALA A 499 -3.39 -44.45 -5.43
CA ALA A 499 -4.36 -45.29 -6.13
C ALA A 499 -3.91 -45.65 -7.56
N GLY A 500 -3.82 -46.95 -7.85
CA GLY A 500 -3.39 -47.48 -9.15
C GLY A 500 -1.87 -47.57 -9.34
N ASN A 501 -1.06 -47.34 -8.31
CA ASN A 501 0.39 -47.56 -8.37
C ASN A 501 0.73 -49.04 -8.11
N SER A 502 1.70 -49.60 -8.83
CA SER A 502 2.12 -51.01 -8.66
C SER A 502 2.68 -51.35 -7.27
N GLU A 503 3.10 -50.34 -6.49
CA GLU A 503 3.58 -50.49 -5.11
C GLU A 503 2.65 -49.75 -4.10
N GLU A 504 1.39 -49.47 -4.47
CA GLU A 504 0.40 -48.74 -3.66
C GLU A 504 0.31 -49.25 -2.22
N ALA A 505 0.12 -50.56 -2.05
CA ALA A 505 0.02 -51.20 -0.74
C ALA A 505 1.26 -50.94 0.14
N THR A 506 2.45 -50.90 -0.44
CA THR A 506 3.70 -50.58 0.27
C THR A 506 3.74 -49.13 0.73
N PHE A 507 3.30 -48.19 -0.11
CA PHE A 507 3.28 -46.77 0.25
C PHE A 507 2.20 -46.45 1.28
N VAL A 508 1.02 -47.07 1.17
CA VAL A 508 -0.04 -47.00 2.19
C VAL A 508 0.44 -47.57 3.53
N GLN A 509 1.13 -48.71 3.52
CA GLN A 509 1.68 -49.31 4.74
C GLN A 509 2.76 -48.43 5.40
N VAL A 510 3.62 -47.74 4.63
CA VAL A 510 4.54 -46.73 5.18
C VAL A 510 3.78 -45.56 5.82
N GLY A 511 2.68 -45.10 5.21
CA GLY A 511 1.79 -44.12 5.81
C GLY A 511 1.18 -44.59 7.14
N GLN A 512 0.71 -45.84 7.19
CA GLN A 512 0.12 -46.43 8.40
C GLN A 512 1.11 -46.50 9.56
N HIS A 513 2.35 -46.99 9.34
CA HIS A 513 3.38 -47.06 10.39
C HIS A 513 3.69 -45.69 11.02
N ILE A 514 3.54 -44.60 10.26
CA ILE A 514 3.70 -43.22 10.73
C ILE A 514 2.50 -42.76 11.55
N LEU A 515 1.28 -43.09 11.11
CA LEU A 515 0.05 -42.80 11.87
C LEU A 515 0.03 -43.57 13.20
N ASP A 516 0.41 -44.85 13.19
CA ASP A 516 0.55 -45.71 14.38
C ASP A 516 1.52 -45.12 15.41
N MET A 517 2.58 -44.43 14.96
CA MET A 517 3.51 -43.71 15.83
C MET A 517 2.93 -42.38 16.34
N LEU A 518 2.18 -41.64 15.51
CA LEU A 518 1.51 -40.39 15.92
C LEU A 518 0.35 -40.61 16.91
N ASP A 519 -0.30 -41.78 16.86
CA ASP A 519 -1.36 -42.22 17.77
C ASP A 519 -0.84 -43.03 18.98
N GLY A 520 0.47 -43.28 19.06
CA GLY A 520 1.11 -43.96 20.19
C GLY A 520 0.89 -45.48 20.26
N VAL A 521 0.41 -46.08 19.16
CA VAL A 521 0.32 -47.55 18.99
C VAL A 521 1.72 -48.15 18.87
N THR A 522 2.63 -47.46 18.16
CA THR A 522 4.07 -47.75 18.19
C THR A 522 4.72 -46.91 19.29
N PRO A 523 5.49 -47.50 20.23
CA PRO A 523 6.02 -46.77 21.39
C PRO A 523 7.33 -46.00 21.11
N GLU A 524 8.11 -46.41 20.10
CA GLU A 524 9.41 -45.79 19.79
C GLU A 524 9.60 -45.49 18.30
N LEU A 525 10.21 -44.32 18.02
CA LEU A 525 10.60 -43.88 16.69
C LEU A 525 11.56 -44.87 15.99
N SER A 526 12.49 -45.46 16.76
CA SER A 526 13.40 -46.54 16.34
C SER A 526 12.66 -47.72 15.68
N ILE A 527 11.57 -48.18 16.32
CA ILE A 527 10.75 -49.30 15.87
C ILE A 527 9.96 -48.93 14.62
N CYS A 528 9.35 -47.74 14.61
CA CYS A 528 8.64 -47.19 13.45
C CYS A 528 9.56 -47.11 12.21
N LEU A 529 10.76 -46.55 12.34
CA LEU A 529 11.74 -46.45 11.25
C LEU A 529 12.21 -47.84 10.77
N VAL A 530 12.44 -48.80 11.67
CA VAL A 530 12.79 -50.19 11.27
C VAL A 530 11.63 -50.88 10.52
N GLN A 531 10.38 -50.62 10.89
CA GLN A 531 9.20 -51.13 10.17
C GLN A 531 9.09 -50.51 8.77
N ILE A 532 9.16 -49.18 8.65
CA ILE A 532 9.17 -48.44 7.38
C ILE A 532 10.28 -48.96 6.46
N GLY A 533 11.50 -49.10 7.00
CA GLY A 533 12.65 -49.62 6.27
C GLY A 533 12.40 -51.01 5.71
N ARG A 534 11.95 -51.96 6.54
CA ARG A 534 11.62 -53.34 6.11
C ARG A 534 10.51 -53.40 5.06
N THR A 535 9.48 -52.55 5.20
CA THR A 535 8.37 -52.46 4.24
C THR A 535 8.84 -51.90 2.89
N TYR A 536 9.69 -50.87 2.88
CA TYR A 536 10.09 -50.14 1.67
C TYR A 536 11.37 -50.67 0.98
N ASP A 537 12.24 -51.39 1.68
CA ASP A 537 13.53 -51.93 1.18
C ASP A 537 13.44 -52.63 -0.18
N ARG A 538 12.36 -53.40 -0.41
CA ARG A 538 12.10 -54.09 -1.69
C ARG A 538 11.80 -53.15 -2.86
N VAL A 539 11.33 -51.93 -2.61
CA VAL A 539 11.09 -50.89 -3.63
C VAL A 539 12.38 -50.13 -3.92
N GLY A 540 13.08 -49.69 -2.86
CA GLY A 540 14.35 -48.96 -3.01
C GLY A 540 15.44 -49.74 -3.74
N ARG A 541 15.50 -51.07 -3.57
CA ARG A 541 16.44 -51.94 -4.31
C ARG A 541 16.06 -52.12 -5.79
N LYS A 542 14.77 -52.09 -6.15
CA LYS A 542 14.33 -52.20 -7.56
C LYS A 542 14.79 -51.01 -8.38
N THR A 543 14.78 -49.80 -7.82
CA THR A 543 15.20 -48.58 -8.55
C THR A 543 16.71 -48.42 -8.61
N ALA A 544 17.44 -48.72 -7.52
CA ALA A 544 18.89 -48.68 -7.50
C ALA A 544 19.59 -49.70 -8.44
N ALA A 545 18.85 -50.62 -9.05
CA ALA A 545 19.32 -51.57 -10.07
C ALA A 545 18.98 -51.14 -11.52
N VAL A 546 18.36 -49.98 -11.71
CA VAL A 546 17.91 -49.45 -13.02
C VAL A 546 18.48 -48.04 -13.29
N SER A 547 19.12 -47.42 -12.29
CA SER A 547 19.90 -46.18 -12.36
C SER A 547 21.40 -46.46 -12.50
#